data_AF-A0A523IAG0-F1
#
_entry.id   AF-A0A523IAG0-F1
#
_cell.length_a   1.000
_cell.length_b   1.000
_cell.length_c   1.000
_cell.angle_alpha   90.00
_cell.angle_beta   90.00
_cell.angle_gamma   90.00
#
_symmetry.space_group_name_H-M   'P 1'
#
loop_
_entity.id
_entity.type
_entity.pdbx_description
1 polymer ?
#
loop_
_entity_poly.entity_id
_entity_poly.type
_entity_poly.pdbx_seq_one_letter_code
_entity_poly.pdbx_strand_id
1 'polypeptide(L)'
;MTIDETDFNDKIYVADFFFTSCGGICPKMTSNMAKIQEAFKGDDKVLFLSHSVTPEKDSVAVLREYARSVGAISGKWHFVTGPKEAIYTIARKSYFADEDLGQPVNDSNFLHSENLILVDKKRRIRGVYKGTMPLDVKRLIADISILKLEYQQ
;
A
#
# COMPACT_ATOMS: atom_id res chain seq x y z
N MET A 1 12.10 -14.22 -1.33
CA MET A 1 12.28 -13.20 -2.36
C MET A 1 12.27 -11.87 -1.64
N THR A 2 13.33 -11.11 -1.80
CA THR A 2 13.43 -9.74 -1.27
C THR A 2 12.79 -8.82 -2.29
N ILE A 3 12.01 -7.84 -1.82
CA ILE A 3 11.46 -6.77 -2.64
C ILE A 3 12.19 -5.50 -2.24
N ASP A 4 12.68 -4.73 -3.20
CA ASP A 4 13.32 -3.44 -2.96
C ASP A 4 12.75 -2.34 -3.88
N GLU A 5 13.30 -1.13 -3.77
CA GLU A 5 12.82 0.02 -4.52
C GLU A 5 12.94 -0.16 -6.04
N THR A 6 13.88 -0.99 -6.51
CA THR A 6 14.14 -1.18 -7.93
C THR A 6 13.07 -2.00 -8.63
N ASP A 7 12.35 -2.86 -7.89
CA ASP A 7 11.20 -3.62 -8.38
C ASP A 7 10.05 -2.70 -8.84
N PHE A 8 10.02 -1.45 -8.34
CA PHE A 8 9.00 -0.45 -8.65
C PHE A 8 9.48 0.63 -9.62
N ASN A 9 10.69 0.49 -10.20
CA ASN A 9 11.17 1.43 -11.21
C ASN A 9 10.25 1.48 -12.43
N ASP A 10 9.93 2.70 -12.88
CA ASP A 10 9.00 2.97 -13.99
C ASP A 10 7.58 2.41 -13.79
N LYS A 11 7.20 2.08 -12.55
CA LYS A 11 5.85 1.64 -12.18
C LYS A 11 5.09 2.75 -11.47
N ILE A 12 3.79 2.80 -11.72
CA ILE A 12 2.85 3.47 -10.83
C ILE A 12 2.44 2.43 -9.80
N TYR A 13 2.35 2.81 -8.53
CA TYR A 13 1.91 1.86 -7.52
C TYR A 13 1.05 2.50 -6.44
N VAL A 14 0.20 1.68 -5.83
CA VAL A 14 -0.59 2.06 -4.66
C VAL A 14 0.01 1.39 -3.44
N ALA A 15 0.35 2.19 -2.45
CA ALA A 15 0.89 1.72 -1.18
C ALA A 15 -0.13 1.84 -0.06
N ASP A 16 -0.11 0.88 0.86
CA ASP A 16 -0.80 0.95 2.14
C ASP A 16 0.00 0.30 3.27
N PHE A 17 -0.47 0.54 4.50
CA PHE A 17 0.08 -0.02 5.72
C PHE A 17 -1.00 -0.79 6.44
N PHE A 18 -0.71 -2.04 6.80
CA PHE A 18 -1.70 -2.97 7.36
C PHE A 18 -1.04 -3.93 8.34
N PHE A 19 -1.83 -4.82 8.92
CA PHE A 19 -1.34 -5.96 9.70
C PHE A 19 -2.41 -7.06 9.66
N THR A 20 -1.97 -8.32 9.67
CA THR A 20 -2.88 -9.44 9.35
C THR A 20 -3.95 -9.70 10.42
N SER A 21 -3.66 -9.37 11.68
CA SER A 21 -4.59 -9.60 12.81
C SER A 21 -5.62 -8.48 13.01
N CYS A 22 -5.76 -7.54 12.08
CA CYS A 22 -6.70 -6.44 12.20
C CYS A 22 -8.14 -6.88 11.92
N GLY A 23 -9.00 -6.83 12.94
CA GLY A 23 -10.43 -7.11 12.82
C GLY A 23 -11.31 -5.91 12.39
N GLY A 24 -10.73 -4.71 12.23
CA GLY A 24 -11.46 -3.47 12.00
C GLY A 24 -11.50 -3.04 10.53
N ILE A 25 -10.67 -2.04 10.19
CA ILE A 25 -10.68 -1.34 8.89
C ILE A 25 -10.00 -2.12 7.76
N CYS A 26 -9.01 -2.96 8.09
CA CYS A 26 -8.14 -3.60 7.10
C CYS A 26 -8.89 -4.56 6.16
N PRO A 27 -9.89 -5.36 6.58
CA PRO A 27 -10.67 -6.17 5.65
C PRO A 27 -11.35 -5.35 4.57
N LYS A 28 -11.84 -4.15 4.92
CA LYS A 28 -12.49 -3.24 3.97
C LYS A 28 -11.47 -2.59 3.02
N MET A 29 -10.34 -2.13 3.54
CA MET A 29 -9.26 -1.59 2.72
C MET A 29 -8.73 -2.63 1.74
N THR A 30 -8.46 -3.84 2.22
CA THR A 30 -7.93 -4.95 1.41
C THR A 30 -8.94 -5.36 0.33
N SER A 31 -10.23 -5.46 0.68
CA SER A 31 -11.29 -5.70 -0.32
C SER A 31 -11.34 -4.59 -1.38
N ASN A 32 -11.14 -3.33 -1.00
CA ASN A 32 -11.10 -2.23 -1.95
C ASN A 32 -9.82 -2.21 -2.79
N MET A 33 -8.66 -2.55 -2.21
CA MET A 33 -7.41 -2.73 -2.94
C MET A 33 -7.55 -3.85 -3.98
N ALA A 34 -8.23 -4.95 -3.66
CA ALA A 34 -8.55 -6.00 -4.62
C ALA A 34 -9.40 -5.51 -5.80
N LYS A 35 -10.33 -4.55 -5.59
CA LYS A 35 -11.09 -3.92 -6.69
C LYS A 35 -10.20 -3.06 -7.59
N ILE A 36 -9.24 -2.35 -7.00
CA ILE A 36 -8.26 -1.57 -7.78
C ILE A 36 -7.36 -2.52 -8.57
N GLN A 37 -6.89 -3.60 -7.94
CA GLN A 37 -6.15 -4.66 -8.63
C GLN A 37 -6.93 -5.20 -9.83
N GLU A 38 -8.21 -5.52 -9.66
CA GLU A 38 -9.07 -6.03 -10.73
C GLU A 38 -9.18 -5.05 -11.90
N ALA A 39 -9.32 -3.75 -11.63
CA ALA A 39 -9.38 -2.71 -12.65
C ALA A 39 -8.08 -2.60 -13.48
N PHE A 40 -6.93 -2.94 -12.89
CA PHE A 40 -5.63 -2.83 -13.55
C PHE A 40 -4.97 -4.18 -13.81
N LYS A 41 -5.64 -5.33 -13.64
CA LYS A 41 -5.01 -6.66 -13.66
C LYS A 41 -4.22 -6.96 -14.94
N GLY A 42 -4.63 -6.42 -16.09
CA GLY A 42 -3.93 -6.56 -17.38
C GLY A 42 -2.84 -5.51 -17.66
N ASP A 43 -2.56 -4.62 -16.71
CA ASP A 43 -1.55 -3.56 -16.86
C ASP A 43 -0.33 -3.81 -15.96
N ASP A 44 0.80 -4.15 -16.58
CA ASP A 44 2.06 -4.43 -15.89
C ASP A 44 2.79 -3.16 -15.41
N LYS A 45 2.25 -1.97 -15.72
CA LYS A 45 2.78 -0.68 -15.23
C LYS A 45 2.17 -0.26 -13.89
N VAL A 46 1.15 -0.97 -13.39
CA VAL A 46 0.48 -0.69 -12.13
C VAL A 46 0.68 -1.84 -11.15
N LEU A 47 1.30 -1.53 -10.00
CA LEU A 47 1.57 -2.48 -8.92
C LEU A 47 0.90 -2.04 -7.61
N PHE A 48 0.86 -2.95 -6.64
CA PHE A 48 0.32 -2.72 -5.31
C PHE A 48 1.32 -3.19 -4.26
N LEU A 49 1.50 -2.39 -3.21
CA LEU A 49 2.51 -2.64 -2.17
C LEU A 49 1.93 -2.42 -0.78
N SER A 50 1.69 -3.51 -0.06
CA SER A 50 1.14 -3.50 1.29
C SER A 50 2.23 -3.81 2.31
N HIS A 51 2.50 -2.85 3.20
CA HIS A 51 3.51 -2.98 4.24
C HIS A 51 2.88 -3.45 5.54
N SER A 52 3.33 -4.60 6.06
CA SER A 52 2.95 -5.00 7.41
C SER A 52 3.65 -4.12 8.44
N VAL A 53 2.90 -3.63 9.44
CA VAL A 53 3.43 -2.83 10.57
C VAL A 53 3.71 -3.66 11.82
N THR A 54 3.40 -4.96 11.80
CA THR A 54 3.66 -5.90 12.90
C THR A 54 4.59 -7.04 12.47
N PRO A 55 5.85 -6.75 12.11
CA PRO A 55 6.77 -7.75 11.57
C PRO A 55 7.05 -8.93 12.52
N GLU A 56 6.85 -8.75 13.82
CA GLU A 56 6.97 -9.80 14.83
C GLU A 56 5.88 -10.89 14.75
N LYS A 57 4.73 -10.58 14.13
CA LYS A 57 3.62 -11.52 13.89
C LYS A 57 3.49 -11.88 12.41
N ASP A 58 3.71 -10.90 11.54
CA ASP A 58 3.51 -11.01 10.10
C ASP A 58 4.80 -11.48 9.43
N SER A 59 5.13 -12.75 9.66
CA SER A 59 6.21 -13.42 8.95
C SER A 59 5.89 -13.55 7.44
N VAL A 60 6.91 -13.78 6.63
CA VAL A 60 6.75 -14.02 5.18
C VAL A 60 5.76 -15.15 4.88
N ALA A 61 5.72 -16.21 5.71
CA ALA A 61 4.77 -17.30 5.55
C ALA A 61 3.32 -16.85 5.83
N VAL A 62 3.12 -16.09 6.91
CA VAL A 62 1.81 -15.52 7.26
C VAL A 62 1.32 -14.57 6.18
N LEU A 63 2.19 -13.69 5.68
CA LEU A 63 1.86 -12.76 4.60
C LEU A 63 1.52 -13.47 3.29
N ARG A 64 2.19 -14.59 2.99
CA ARG A 64 1.87 -15.40 1.81
C ARG A 64 0.47 -15.99 1.90
N GLU A 65 0.10 -16.54 3.05
CA GLU A 65 -1.25 -17.09 3.27
C GLU A 65 -2.31 -15.98 3.25
N TYR A 66 -1.99 -14.81 3.82
CA TYR A 66 -2.87 -13.63 3.75
C TYR A 66 -3.08 -13.17 2.30
N ALA A 67 -2.01 -13.04 1.51
CA ALA A 67 -2.09 -12.66 0.10
C ALA A 67 -2.99 -13.63 -0.70
N ARG A 68 -2.90 -14.94 -0.43
CA ARG A 68 -3.75 -15.94 -1.06
C ARG A 68 -5.22 -15.80 -0.66
N SER A 69 -5.50 -15.57 0.63
CA SER A 69 -6.87 -15.46 1.12
C SER A 69 -7.62 -14.25 0.57
N VAL A 70 -6.88 -13.19 0.20
CA VAL A 70 -7.44 -11.94 -0.34
C VAL A 70 -7.42 -11.87 -1.87
N GLY A 71 -6.95 -12.93 -2.55
CA GLY A 71 -6.91 -12.99 -4.01
C GLY A 71 -5.85 -12.10 -4.65
N ALA A 72 -4.74 -11.86 -3.96
CA ALA A 72 -3.62 -11.10 -4.49
C ALA A 72 -2.99 -11.82 -5.70
N ILE A 73 -2.81 -11.10 -6.80
CA ILE A 73 -2.14 -11.62 -8.00
C ILE A 73 -0.63 -11.53 -7.79
N SER A 74 0.05 -12.67 -7.88
CA SER A 74 1.50 -12.74 -7.76
C SER A 74 2.19 -11.87 -8.82
N GLY A 75 3.22 -11.12 -8.42
CA GLY A 75 3.92 -10.16 -9.30
C GLY A 75 3.16 -8.84 -9.55
N LYS A 76 1.96 -8.69 -8.98
CA LYS A 76 1.15 -7.48 -9.08
C LYS A 76 0.92 -6.84 -7.72
N TRP A 77 0.55 -7.64 -6.73
CA TRP A 77 0.31 -7.18 -5.37
C TRP A 77 1.29 -7.83 -4.39
N HIS A 78 2.17 -7.02 -3.85
CA HIS A 78 3.25 -7.41 -2.97
C HIS A 78 2.88 -7.09 -1.52
N PHE A 79 2.94 -8.12 -0.66
CA PHE A 79 2.83 -7.97 0.78
C PHE A 79 4.24 -8.10 1.36
N VAL A 80 4.70 -7.05 2.03
CA VAL A 80 6.08 -6.95 2.52
C VAL A 80 6.13 -6.75 4.02
N THR A 81 7.21 -7.25 4.62
CA THR A 81 7.56 -7.10 6.04
C THR A 81 9.07 -6.86 6.12
N GLY A 82 9.57 -6.45 7.27
CA GLY A 82 10.97 -6.11 7.46
C GLY A 82 11.27 -5.60 8.87
N PRO A 83 12.45 -5.01 9.10
CA PRO A 83 12.78 -4.40 10.38
C PRO A 83 11.75 -3.31 10.75
N LYS A 84 11.20 -3.38 11.97
CA LYS A 84 10.18 -2.44 12.47
C LYS A 84 10.59 -0.98 12.25
N GLU A 85 11.82 -0.63 12.61
CA GLU A 85 12.36 0.72 12.43
C GLU A 85 12.33 1.20 10.98
N ALA A 86 12.63 0.32 10.02
CA ALA A 86 12.60 0.66 8.61
C ALA A 86 11.16 0.90 8.12
N ILE A 87 10.22 0.04 8.50
CA ILE A 87 8.79 0.18 8.14
C ILE A 87 8.23 1.49 8.70
N TYR A 88 8.47 1.77 9.97
CA TYR A 88 7.96 2.98 10.62
C TYR A 88 8.64 4.25 10.08
N THR A 89 9.92 4.17 9.72
CA THR A 89 10.61 5.28 9.02
C THR A 89 9.96 5.57 7.68
N ILE A 90 9.70 4.53 6.86
CA ILE A 90 9.06 4.66 5.55
C ILE A 90 7.64 5.23 5.71
N ALA A 91 6.85 4.68 6.63
CA ALA A 91 5.51 5.16 6.93
C ALA A 91 5.47 6.65 7.27
N ARG A 92 6.32 7.09 8.21
CA ARG A 92 6.29 8.46 8.73
C ARG A 92 6.97 9.46 7.81
N LYS A 93 8.14 9.13 7.27
CA LYS A 93 8.96 10.08 6.51
C LYS A 93 8.67 10.07 5.01
N SER A 94 8.31 8.92 4.46
CA SER A 94 8.13 8.76 3.00
C SER A 94 6.67 8.85 2.60
N TYR A 95 5.78 8.29 3.41
CA TYR A 95 4.35 8.19 3.10
C TYR A 95 3.46 9.14 3.92
N PHE A 96 4.01 9.82 4.92
CA PHE A 96 3.25 10.67 5.85
C PHE A 96 2.00 9.97 6.41
N ALA A 97 2.11 8.67 6.66
CA ALA A 97 1.00 7.81 7.08
C ALA A 97 0.65 7.95 8.57
N ASP A 98 1.28 8.89 9.28
CA ASP A 98 1.00 9.23 10.67
C ASP A 98 -0.01 10.38 10.72
N GLU A 99 -1.12 10.19 11.43
CA GLU A 99 -2.15 11.23 11.60
C GLU A 99 -1.71 12.31 12.60
N ASP A 100 -0.68 12.04 13.44
CA ASP A 100 -0.17 12.95 14.46
C ASP A 100 1.00 13.80 13.93
N LEU A 101 0.70 14.74 13.03
CA LEU A 101 1.64 15.80 12.65
C LEU A 101 1.89 16.73 13.85
N GLY A 102 2.84 16.38 14.72
CA GLY A 102 3.33 17.24 15.80
C GLY A 102 3.37 16.64 17.21
N GLN A 103 2.95 15.38 17.41
CA GLN A 103 3.15 14.69 18.69
C GLN A 103 4.48 13.93 18.72
N PRO A 104 5.17 13.85 19.87
CA PRO A 104 6.39 13.07 19.98
C PRO A 104 6.08 11.61 19.65
N VAL A 105 6.75 11.14 18.60
CA VAL A 105 6.73 9.76 18.13
C VAL A 105 7.24 8.86 19.25
N ASN A 106 6.34 8.14 19.94
CA ASN A 106 6.71 7.04 20.81
C ASN A 106 6.56 5.71 20.05
N ASP A 107 7.42 4.74 20.34
CA ASP A 107 7.40 3.38 19.76
C ASP A 107 6.08 2.62 19.98
N SER A 108 5.23 3.17 20.86
CA SER A 108 3.88 2.71 21.22
C SER A 108 2.76 3.29 20.36
N ASN A 109 3.00 4.33 19.54
CA ASN A 109 1.99 4.84 18.60
C ASN A 109 1.92 3.90 17.41
N PHE A 110 0.99 2.95 17.52
CA PHE A 110 0.68 1.98 16.48
C PHE A 110 0.26 2.71 15.20
N LEU A 111 0.91 2.40 14.07
CA LEU A 111 0.57 3.01 12.80
C LEU A 111 -0.80 2.49 12.34
N HIS A 112 -1.83 3.31 12.56
CA HIS A 112 -3.20 3.04 12.13
C HIS A 112 -3.57 4.05 11.06
N SER A 113 -3.55 3.64 9.80
CA SER A 113 -3.91 4.50 8.69
C SER A 113 -4.96 3.83 7.82
N GLU A 114 -6.02 4.58 7.48
CA GLU A 114 -7.00 4.17 6.48
C GLU A 114 -6.57 4.55 5.06
N ASN A 115 -5.34 5.04 4.86
CA ASN A 115 -4.91 5.66 3.63
C ASN A 115 -4.37 4.66 2.61
N LEU A 116 -4.82 4.82 1.36
CA LEU A 116 -4.18 4.30 0.15
C LEU A 116 -3.41 5.45 -0.50
N ILE A 117 -2.16 5.22 -0.85
CA ILE A 117 -1.26 6.27 -1.34
C ILE A 117 -0.87 5.97 -2.77
N LEU A 118 -1.17 6.89 -3.69
CA LEU A 118 -0.79 6.78 -5.09
C LEU A 118 0.61 7.35 -5.30
N VAL A 119 1.51 6.53 -5.81
CA VAL A 119 2.89 6.91 -6.13
C VAL A 119 3.15 6.75 -7.63
N ASP A 120 3.79 7.75 -8.23
CA ASP A 120 4.16 7.73 -9.65
C ASP A 120 5.53 7.10 -9.94
N LYS A 121 5.85 6.95 -11.23
CA LYS A 121 7.12 6.39 -11.71
C LYS A 121 8.38 7.09 -11.21
N LYS A 122 8.25 8.35 -10.81
CA LYS A 122 9.34 9.17 -10.27
C LYS A 122 9.39 9.12 -8.73
N ARG A 123 8.64 8.18 -8.12
CA ARG A 123 8.52 8.00 -6.66
C ARG A 123 7.93 9.20 -5.93
N ARG A 124 7.04 9.93 -6.61
CA ARG A 124 6.34 11.08 -6.02
C ARG A 124 4.93 10.67 -5.63
N ILE A 125 4.51 11.07 -4.43
CA ILE A 125 3.11 10.95 -4.02
C ILE A 125 2.26 11.86 -4.89
N ARG A 126 1.23 11.29 -5.52
CA ARG A 126 0.27 12.00 -6.36
C ARG A 126 -1.09 12.18 -5.69
N GLY A 127 -1.39 11.37 -4.68
CA GLY A 127 -2.63 11.49 -3.91
C GLY A 127 -2.67 10.53 -2.73
N VAL A 128 -3.51 10.89 -1.76
CA VAL A 128 -3.83 10.08 -0.58
C VAL A 128 -5.35 9.96 -0.52
N TYR A 129 -5.83 8.72 -0.36
CA TYR A 129 -7.25 8.36 -0.49
C TYR A 129 -7.68 7.51 0.69
N LYS A 130 -8.90 7.70 1.19
CA LYS A 130 -9.44 6.83 2.23
C LYS A 130 -9.80 5.47 1.63
N GLY A 131 -9.01 4.45 1.91
CA GLY A 131 -9.20 3.07 1.46
C GLY A 131 -10.47 2.41 1.97
N THR A 132 -11.10 2.98 2.99
CA THR A 132 -12.39 2.55 3.52
C THR A 132 -13.59 3.17 2.79
N MET A 133 -13.39 4.20 1.95
CA MET A 133 -14.45 4.94 1.27
C MET A 133 -14.56 4.57 -0.22
N PRO A 134 -15.70 4.01 -0.67
CA PRO A 134 -15.87 3.61 -2.07
C PRO A 134 -15.71 4.74 -3.09
N LEU A 135 -16.07 5.98 -2.73
CA LEU A 135 -15.92 7.14 -3.61
C LEU A 135 -14.44 7.47 -3.85
N ASP A 136 -13.62 7.39 -2.80
CA ASP A 136 -12.18 7.61 -2.89
C ASP A 136 -11.49 6.51 -3.67
N VAL A 137 -11.93 5.26 -3.55
CA VAL A 137 -11.44 4.14 -4.37
C VAL A 137 -11.74 4.37 -5.86
N LYS A 138 -12.95 4.85 -6.19
CA LYS A 138 -13.29 5.21 -7.58
C LYS A 138 -12.43 6.36 -8.09
N ARG A 139 -12.21 7.39 -7.25
CA ARG A 139 -11.34 8.52 -7.58
C ARG A 139 -9.89 8.06 -7.82
N LEU A 140 -9.35 7.21 -6.97
CA LEU A 140 -8.02 6.62 -7.13
C LEU A 140 -7.88 5.86 -8.45
N ILE A 141 -8.87 5.05 -8.84
CA ILE A 141 -8.86 4.35 -10.14
C ILE A 141 -8.83 5.35 -11.31
N ALA A 142 -9.62 6.42 -11.25
CA ALA A 142 -9.60 7.48 -12.27
C ALA A 142 -8.23 8.18 -12.32
N ASP A 143 -7.67 8.53 -11.17
CA ASP A 143 -6.40 9.23 -11.06
C ASP A 143 -5.22 8.38 -11.53
N ILE A 144 -5.21 7.07 -11.27
CA ILE A 144 -4.23 6.14 -11.86
C ILE A 144 -4.31 6.17 -13.39
N SER A 145 -5.53 6.18 -13.94
CA SER A 145 -5.74 6.21 -15.39
C SER A 145 -5.25 7.51 -16.02
N ILE A 146 -5.51 8.66 -15.37
CA ILE A 146 -5.02 9.98 -15.79
C ILE A 146 -3.49 10.02 -15.70
N LEU A 147 -2.92 9.59 -14.58
CA LEU A 147 -1.49 9.58 -14.33
C LEU A 147 -0.74 8.75 -15.39
N LYS A 148 -1.32 7.64 -15.85
CA LYS A 148 -0.74 6.85 -16.94
C LYS A 148 -0.63 7.65 -18.24
N LEU A 149 -1.62 8.49 -18.57
CA LEU A 149 -1.60 9.32 -19.78
C LEU A 149 -0.50 10.38 -19.72
N GLU A 150 -0.19 10.92 -18.54
CA GLU A 150 0.93 11.88 -18.36
C GLU A 150 2.29 11.28 -18.76
N TYR A 151 2.46 9.96 -18.61
CA TYR A 151 3.70 9.24 -18.94
C TYR A 151 3.68 8.54 -20.30
N GLN A 152 2.67 8.81 -21.13
CA GLN A 152 2.60 8.36 -22.54
C GLN A 152 3.00 9.46 -23.52
N GLN A 153 3.22 10.68 -23.03
CA GLN A 153 3.77 11.82 -23.76
C GLN A 153 5.29 11.83 -23.64
#